data_AF-A0A2P4PTU6-F1
#
_entry.id   AF-A0A2P4PTU6-F1
#
_cell.length_a   1.000
_cell.length_b   1.000
_cell.length_c   1.000
_cell.angle_alpha   90.00
_cell.angle_beta   90.00
_cell.angle_gamma   90.00
#
_symmetry.space_group_name_H-M   'P 1'
#
loop_
_entity.id
_entity.type
_entity.pdbx_description
1 polymer ?
#
loop_
_entity_poly.entity_id
_entity_poly.type
_entity_poly.pdbx_seq_one_letter_code
_entity_poly.pdbx_strand_id
1 'polypeptide(L)' 'MSGTDIERDCEKDFAEWVRTGKIIYKVNIYVGIENIAKGFVNMLSGKNICKAVVKY' A
#
# COMPACT_ATOMS: atom_id res chain seq x y z
N MET A 1 13.14 24.74 4.58
CA MET A 1 12.34 23.55 4.92
C MET A 1 13.30 22.43 5.23
N SER A 2 13.11 21.75 6.37
CA SER A 2 13.87 20.53 6.69
C SER A 2 13.25 19.32 5.97
N GLY A 3 14.00 18.22 5.79
CA GLY A 3 13.44 16.99 5.20
C GLY A 3 12.21 16.47 5.95
N THR A 4 12.20 16.62 7.28
CA THR A 4 11.09 16.25 8.17
C THR A 4 9.83 17.11 8.01
N ASP A 5 9.94 18.32 7.44
CA ASP A 5 8.76 19.14 7.15
C ASP A 5 8.07 18.66 5.87
N ILE A 6 8.86 18.25 4.86
CA ILE A 6 8.36 17.71 3.59
C ILE A 6 7.61 16.40 3.81
N GLU A 7 8.14 15.49 4.63
CA GLU A 7 7.49 14.22 4.97
C GLU A 7 6.12 14.45 5.63
N ARG A 8 6.06 15.39 6.59
CA ARG A 8 4.84 15.70 7.33
C ARG A 8 3.74 16.29 6.45
N ASP A 9 4.11 17.16 5.51
CA ASP A 9 3.14 17.75 4.59
C ASP A 9 2.66 16.71 3.56
N CYS A 10 3.56 15.83 3.09
CA CYS A 10 3.19 14.69 2.25
C CYS A 10 2.17 13.76 2.94
N GLU A 11 2.39 13.41 4.21
CA GLU A 11 1.45 12.57 4.97
C GLU A 11 0.06 13.21 5.09
N LYS A 12 -0.01 14.52 5.37
CA LYS A 12 -1.28 15.25 5.46
C LYS A 12 -2.03 15.25 4.13
N ASP A 13 -1.34 15.54 3.05
CA ASP A 13 -1.93 15.59 1.71
C ASP A 13 -2.46 14.23 1.29
N PHE A 14 -1.68 13.15 1.47
CA PHE A 14 -2.12 11.79 1.18
C PHE A 14 -3.33 11.38 2.03
N ALA A 15 -3.35 11.72 3.32
CA ALA A 15 -4.48 11.44 4.19
C ALA A 15 -5.75 12.17 3.70
N GLU A 16 -5.65 13.45 3.31
CA GLU A 16 -6.77 14.18 2.75
C GLU A 16 -7.24 13.55 1.43
N TRP A 17 -6.33 13.19 0.54
CA TRP A 17 -6.66 12.65 -0.77
C TRP A 17 -7.32 11.28 -0.69
N VAL A 18 -6.89 10.43 0.25
CA VAL A 18 -7.58 9.16 0.54
C VAL A 18 -8.98 9.42 1.12
N ARG A 19 -9.09 10.32 2.11
CA ARG A 19 -10.38 10.64 2.76
C ARG A 19 -11.40 11.25 1.79
N THR A 20 -10.94 12.07 0.85
CA THR A 20 -11.79 12.76 -0.14
C THR A 20 -12.04 11.94 -1.40
N GLY A 21 -11.43 10.76 -1.52
CA GLY A 21 -11.57 9.89 -2.69
C GLY A 21 -10.78 10.33 -3.92
N LYS A 22 -9.92 11.36 -3.81
CA LYS A 22 -8.95 11.75 -4.85
C LYS A 22 -7.94 10.63 -5.11
N ILE A 23 -7.63 9.83 -4.09
CA ILE A 23 -6.86 8.58 -4.19
C ILE A 23 -7.74 7.42 -3.73
N ILE A 24 -7.90 6.40 -4.58
CA ILE A 24 -8.56 5.16 -4.23
C ILE A 24 -7.50 4.12 -3.87
N TYR A 25 -7.42 3.77 -2.59
CA TYR A 25 -6.51 2.74 -2.10
C TYR A 25 -7.09 1.34 -2.34
N LYS A 26 -6.40 0.51 -3.12
CA LYS A 26 -6.74 -0.90 -3.36
C LYS A 26 -5.57 -1.80 -2.99
N VAL A 27 -5.89 -2.92 -2.35
CA VAL A 27 -4.91 -3.91 -1.90
C VAL A 27 -5.33 -5.31 -2.31
N ASN A 28 -4.34 -6.13 -2.62
CA ASN A 28 -4.49 -7.57 -2.72
C ASN A 28 -3.99 -8.19 -1.41
N ILE A 29 -4.93 -8.71 -0.60
CA ILE A 29 -4.63 -9.25 0.73
C ILE A 29 -4.39 -10.76 0.64
N TYR A 30 -3.24 -11.20 1.15
CA TYR A 30 -2.91 -12.60 1.39
C TYR A 30 -3.02 -12.86 2.89
N VAL A 31 -3.90 -13.77 3.31
CA VAL A 31 -4.10 -14.09 4.73
C VAL A 31 -3.19 -15.25 5.12
N GLY A 32 -2.50 -15.16 6.25
CA GLY A 32 -1.60 -16.19 6.77
C GLY A 32 -0.13 -16.02 6.32
N ILE A 33 0.80 -16.29 7.24
CA ILE A 33 2.25 -16.20 7.01
C ILE A 33 2.70 -17.24 5.97
N GLU A 34 2.05 -18.39 5.92
CA GLU A 34 2.29 -19.45 4.93
C GLU A 34 2.09 -18.98 3.48
N ASN A 35 1.32 -17.90 3.27
CA ASN A 35 1.05 -17.34 1.96
C ASN A 35 2.05 -16.27 1.50
N ILE A 36 3.08 -15.93 2.30
CA ILE A 36 4.08 -14.89 1.94
C ILE A 36 4.76 -15.22 0.61
N ALA A 37 5.32 -16.42 0.45
CA ALA A 37 6.07 -16.80 -0.75
C ALA A 37 5.18 -16.76 -2.01
N LYS A 38 3.97 -17.33 -1.91
CA LYS A 38 2.98 -17.30 -2.99
C LYS A 38 2.57 -15.86 -3.34
N GLY A 39 2.31 -15.03 -2.33
CA GLY A 39 1.95 -13.63 -2.51
C GLY A 39 3.04 -12.81 -3.19
N PHE A 40 4.31 -13.06 -2.83
CA PHE A 40 5.47 -12.42 -3.44
C PHE A 40 5.65 -12.83 -4.91
N VAL A 41 5.58 -14.14 -5.22
CA VAL A 41 5.66 -14.62 -6.62
C VAL A 41 4.49 -14.09 -7.46
N ASN A 42 3.28 -14.07 -6.91
CA ASN A 42 2.11 -13.50 -7.59
C ASN A 42 2.30 -12.00 -7.87
N MET A 43 2.91 -11.26 -6.95
CA MET A 43 3.21 -9.84 -7.15
C MET A 43 4.20 -9.63 -8.31
N LEU A 44 5.32 -10.37 -8.31
CA LEU A 44 6.34 -10.26 -9.37
C LEU A 44 5.84 -10.76 -10.73
N SER A 45 4.88 -11.67 -10.75
CA SER A 45 4.25 -12.15 -11.99
C SER A 45 3.04 -11.31 -12.44
N GLY A 46 2.78 -10.16 -11.80
CA GLY A 46 1.71 -9.25 -12.20
C GLY A 46 0.30 -9.76 -11.90
N LYS A 47 0.15 -10.75 -11.02
CA LYS A 47 -1.15 -11.35 -10.65
C LYS A 47 -1.85 -10.59 -9.52
N ASN A 48 -1.18 -9.62 -8.87
CA ASN A 48 -1.78 -8.81 -7.82
C ASN A 48 -2.38 -7.52 -8.40
N ILE A 49 -3.44 -7.03 -7.77
CA ILE A 49 -3.97 -5.69 -8.06
C ILE A 49 -3.32 -4.71 -7.09
N CYS A 50 -2.65 -3.69 -7.62
CA CYS A 50 -2.04 -2.60 -6.85
C CYS A 50 -1.03 -3.09 -5.79
N LYS A 51 -1.33 -2.96 -4.49
CA LYS A 51 -0.40 -3.26 -3.40
C LYS A 51 -0.67 -4.64 -2.82
N ALA A 52 0.34 -5.50 -2.79
CA ALA A 52 0.29 -6.78 -2.09
C ALA A 52 0.53 -6.58 -0.59
N VAL A 53 -0.35 -7.13 0.26
CA VAL A 53 -0.24 -7.08 1.73
C VAL A 53 -0.47 -8.47 2.29
N VAL A 54 0.37 -8.90 3.23
CA VAL A 54 0.13 -10.11 4.01
C VAL A 54 -0.47 -9.75 5.36
N LYS A 55 -1.58 -10.38 5.72
CA LYS A 55 -2.25 -10.25 7.01
C LYS A 55 -2.07 -11.55 7.78
N TYR A 56 -1.35 -11.50 8.91
CA TYR A 56 -1.15 -12.62 9.82
C TYR A 56 -2.20 -12.65 10.93
#